data_AF-A0A7X8WVV3-F1
#
_entry.id   AF-A0A7X8WVV3-F1
#
_cell.length_a   1.000
_cell.length_b   1.000
_cell.length_c   1.000
_cell.angle_alpha   90.00
_cell.angle_beta   90.00
_cell.angle_gamma   90.00
#
_symmetry.space_group_name_H-M   'P 1'
#
loop_
_entity.id
_entity.type
_entity.pdbx_description
1 polymer ?
#
loop_
_entity_poly.entity_id
_entity_poly.type
_entity_poly.pdbx_seq_one_letter_code
_entity_poly.pdbx_strand_id
1 'polypeptide(L)'
;MMECAVPEMNLEAMTNGDLHKVGVIGEWESIVAFRALGLSVAEARTPEAALAQLNTWAEEGYAVIFLTEALAETMGNALVPWRLRVLPAVIIIPSSGKTPYLGRGELRAAVSKATGIDLIGQRKKTQEEQSANAESDSEESDMCLT
;
A
#
# COMPACT_ATOMS: atom_id res chain seq x y z
N MET A 1 7.95 30.95 -6.66
CA MET A 1 8.73 30.32 -5.58
C MET A 1 7.75 30.02 -4.46
N MET A 2 7.36 28.76 -4.29
CA MET A 2 6.50 28.37 -3.18
C MET A 2 7.44 28.13 -2.01
N GLU A 3 7.44 29.05 -1.04
CA GLU A 3 8.16 28.85 0.22
C GLU A 3 7.67 27.55 0.83
N CYS A 4 8.54 26.54 0.83
CA CYS A 4 8.35 25.34 1.64
C CYS A 4 8.63 25.79 3.08
N ALA A 5 7.64 26.44 3.70
CA ALA A 5 7.68 26.76 5.12
C ALA A 5 7.75 25.42 5.85
N VAL A 6 8.94 25.08 6.32
CA VAL A 6 9.12 23.96 7.24
C VAL A 6 8.49 24.45 8.54
N PRO A 7 7.35 23.89 8.98
CA PRO A 7 6.74 24.32 10.24
C PRO A 7 7.79 24.19 11.35
N GLU A 8 7.96 25.25 12.15
CA GLU A 8 8.88 25.23 13.27
C GLU A 8 8.55 24.03 14.17
N MET A 9 9.57 23.21 14.45
CA MET A 9 9.44 22.04 15.32
C MET A 9 9.08 22.53 16.72
N ASN A 10 7.83 22.32 17.14
CA ASN A 10 7.45 22.54 18.53
C ASN A 10 8.01 21.40 19.38
N LEU A 11 9.15 21.65 20.03
CA LEU A 11 9.81 20.71 20.94
C LEU A 11 8.91 20.31 22.12
N GLU A 12 7.92 21.15 22.48
CA GLU A 12 6.95 20.84 23.55
C GLU A 12 5.99 19.68 23.19
N ALA A 13 5.74 19.44 21.90
CA ALA A 13 4.94 18.31 21.44
C ALA A 13 5.72 16.97 21.50
N MET A 14 7.04 17.00 21.68
CA MET A 14 7.89 15.81 21.77
C MET A 14 8.20 15.39 23.22
N THR A 15 7.96 16.27 24.20
CA THR A 15 8.36 16.07 25.61
C THR A 15 7.20 15.79 26.56
N ASN A 16 5.98 16.15 26.18
CA ASN A 16 4.79 15.59 26.79
C ASN A 16 4.52 14.26 26.09
N GLY A 17 4.26 13.18 26.84
CA GLY A 17 4.00 11.82 26.31
C GLY A 17 2.70 11.69 25.51
N ASP A 18 2.35 12.71 24.73
CA ASP A 18 1.20 12.75 23.85
C ASP A 18 1.46 11.81 22.67
N LEU A 19 0.62 10.78 22.55
CA LEU A 19 0.66 9.85 21.44
C LEU A 19 0.63 10.63 20.12
N HIS A 20 1.73 10.59 19.37
CA HIS A 20 1.70 11.08 18.01
C HIS A 20 0.70 10.26 17.19
N LYS A 21 -0.23 10.95 16.53
CA LYS A 21 -1.28 10.30 15.75
C LYS A 21 -0.68 9.63 14.51
N VAL A 22 -1.16 8.43 14.22
CA VAL A 22 -0.78 7.65 13.04
C VAL A 22 -2.03 7.43 12.18
N GLY A 23 -1.91 7.72 10.89
CA GLY A 23 -3.01 7.68 9.95
C GLY A 23 -2.73 6.81 8.73
N VAL A 24 -3.79 6.34 8.07
CA VAL A 24 -3.75 5.60 6.80
C VAL A 24 -4.73 6.22 5.80
N ILE A 25 -4.24 6.55 4.60
CA ILE A 25 -5.02 7.09 3.48
C ILE A 25 -4.99 6.07 2.33
N GLY A 26 -6.16 5.74 1.79
CA GLY A 26 -6.28 4.73 0.73
C GLY A 26 -7.70 4.41 0.31
N GLU A 27 -7.86 3.36 -0.49
CA GLU A 27 -9.16 2.80 -0.82
C GLU A 27 -9.70 2.02 0.39
N TRP A 28 -11.01 2.09 0.64
CA TRP A 28 -11.66 1.45 1.80
C TRP A 28 -11.26 -0.02 1.99
N GLU A 29 -11.24 -0.79 0.90
CA GLU A 29 -10.91 -2.22 0.86
C GLU A 29 -9.47 -2.52 1.28
N SER A 30 -8.55 -1.56 1.12
CA SER A 30 -7.14 -1.68 1.51
C SER A 30 -6.92 -1.31 2.97
N ILE A 31 -7.68 -0.34 3.49
CA ILE A 31 -7.31 0.39 4.71
C ILE A 31 -8.22 0.12 5.92
N VAL A 32 -9.41 -0.45 5.72
CA VAL A 32 -10.40 -0.62 6.82
C VAL A 32 -9.86 -1.43 8.00
N ALA A 33 -9.01 -2.42 7.74
CA ALA A 33 -8.41 -3.28 8.77
C ALA A 33 -7.53 -2.50 9.76
N PHE A 34 -6.92 -1.39 9.35
CA PHE A 34 -6.06 -0.57 10.21
C PHE A 34 -6.85 0.15 11.31
N ARG A 35 -8.16 0.37 11.14
CA ARG A 35 -9.02 0.91 12.21
C ARG A 35 -9.05 0.00 13.43
N ALA A 36 -9.02 -1.32 13.23
CA ALA A 36 -9.01 -2.29 14.32
C ALA A 36 -7.72 -2.24 15.16
N LEU A 37 -6.63 -1.72 14.56
CA LEU A 37 -5.35 -1.51 15.22
C LEU A 37 -5.25 -0.14 15.92
N GLY A 38 -6.31 0.68 15.88
CA GLY A 38 -6.34 2.01 16.49
C GLY A 38 -5.71 3.12 15.65
N LEU A 39 -5.46 2.89 14.37
CA LEU A 39 -5.00 3.94 13.45
C LEU A 39 -6.19 4.76 12.94
N SER A 40 -5.96 6.05 12.70
CA SER A 40 -6.91 6.88 11.95
C SER A 40 -6.94 6.44 10.50
N VAL A 41 -8.12 6.38 9.90
CA VAL A 41 -8.29 5.92 8.52
C VAL A 41 -9.13 6.93 7.75
N ALA A 42 -8.63 7.33 6.59
CA ALA A 42 -9.31 8.23 5.67
C ALA A 42 -9.39 7.60 4.28
N GLU A 43 -10.62 7.36 3.80
CA GLU A 43 -10.81 6.87 2.43
C GLU A 43 -10.53 8.00 1.42
N ALA A 44 -9.69 7.72 0.45
CA ALA A 44 -9.44 8.58 -0.70
C ALA A 44 -9.29 7.72 -1.95
N ARG A 45 -9.84 8.18 -3.07
CA ARG A 45 -9.73 7.52 -4.39
C ARG A 45 -9.17 8.41 -5.48
N THR A 46 -8.87 9.67 -5.15
CA THR A 46 -8.31 10.64 -6.09
C THR A 46 -7.11 11.35 -5.47
N PRO A 47 -6.16 11.84 -6.29
CA PRO A 47 -5.03 12.62 -5.83
C PRO A 47 -5.44 13.86 -5.02
N GLU A 48 -6.51 14.55 -5.43
CA GLU A 48 -6.98 15.78 -4.78
C GLU A 48 -7.49 15.50 -3.37
N ALA A 49 -8.28 14.44 -3.20
CA ALA A 49 -8.77 14.01 -1.90
C ALA A 49 -7.62 13.59 -0.98
N ALA A 50 -6.66 12.84 -1.50
CA ALA A 50 -5.48 12.41 -0.74
C ALA A 50 -4.61 13.60 -0.30
N LEU A 51 -4.38 14.58 -1.19
CA LEU A 51 -3.61 15.80 -0.86
C LEU A 51 -4.33 16.68 0.16
N ALA A 52 -5.65 16.86 0.03
CA ALA A 52 -6.43 17.58 1.01
C ALA A 52 -6.29 16.95 2.40
N GLN A 53 -6.45 15.63 2.48
CA GLN A 53 -6.33 14.88 3.73
C GLN A 53 -4.91 14.94 4.33
N LEU A 54 -3.87 14.85 3.50
CA LEU A 54 -2.48 14.99 3.94
C LEU A 54 -2.22 16.36 4.58
N ASN A 55 -2.74 17.44 3.99
CA ASN A 55 -2.62 18.79 4.56
C ASN A 55 -3.35 18.89 5.90
N THR A 56 -4.59 18.41 5.98
CA THR A 56 -5.35 18.38 7.24
C THR A 56 -4.62 17.61 8.33
N TRP A 57 -4.10 16.41 8.03
CA TRP A 57 -3.37 15.62 9.02
C TRP A 57 -1.99 16.20 9.40
N ALA A 58 -1.36 16.94 8.48
CA ALA A 58 -0.16 17.69 8.82
C ALA A 58 -0.45 18.81 9.83
N GLU A 59 -1.56 19.54 9.66
CA GLU A 59 -2.01 20.57 10.61
C GLU A 59 -2.46 19.97 11.96
N GLU A 60 -3.06 18.77 11.94
CA GLU A 60 -3.47 18.04 13.15
C GLU A 60 -2.31 17.37 13.91
N GLY A 61 -1.08 17.48 13.42
CA GLY A 61 0.12 16.97 14.11
C GLY A 61 0.31 15.45 14.01
N TYR A 62 -0.10 14.82 12.91
CA TYR A 62 0.21 13.41 12.67
C TYR A 62 1.71 13.22 12.49
N ALA A 63 2.28 12.16 13.09
CA ALA A 63 3.69 11.85 12.90
C ALA A 63 3.93 10.97 11.68
N VAL A 64 3.07 9.98 11.46
CA VAL A 64 3.19 9.01 10.37
C VAL A 64 1.87 8.89 9.64
N ILE A 65 1.95 8.98 8.32
CA ILE A 65 0.81 8.79 7.42
C ILE A 65 1.18 7.71 6.42
N PHE A 66 0.47 6.58 6.47
CA PHE A 66 0.55 5.56 5.44
C PHE A 66 -0.34 5.95 4.26
N LEU A 67 0.16 5.78 3.05
CA LEU A 67 -0.56 6.05 1.81
C LEU A 67 -0.51 4.81 0.93
N THR A 68 -1.63 4.39 0.34
CA THR A 68 -1.62 3.23 -0.55
C THR A 68 -0.84 3.51 -1.84
N GLU A 69 -0.20 2.47 -2.39
CA GLU A 69 0.62 2.52 -3.60
C GLU A 69 -0.19 3.04 -4.80
N ALA A 70 -1.42 2.57 -4.99
CA ALA A 70 -2.26 3.00 -6.10
C ALA A 70 -2.56 4.51 -6.05
N LEU A 71 -2.80 5.08 -4.86
CA LEU A 71 -2.91 6.54 -4.72
C LEU A 71 -1.58 7.23 -4.99
N ALA A 72 -0.48 6.72 -4.44
CA ALA A 72 0.83 7.31 -4.62
C ALA A 72 1.26 7.39 -6.10
N GLU A 73 0.95 6.35 -6.88
CA GLU A 73 1.16 6.31 -8.33
C GLU A 73 0.41 7.45 -9.04
N THR A 74 -0.87 7.66 -8.70
CA THR A 74 -1.68 8.72 -9.31
C THR A 74 -1.23 10.13 -8.89
N MET A 75 -0.65 10.29 -7.71
CA MET A 75 -0.20 11.58 -7.18
C MET A 75 1.16 12.01 -7.74
N GLY A 76 2.04 11.07 -8.09
CA GLY A 76 3.33 11.33 -8.74
C GLY A 76 4.14 12.46 -8.07
N ASN A 77 4.42 13.52 -8.83
CA ASN A 77 5.24 14.65 -8.37
C ASN A 77 4.64 15.43 -7.19
N ALA A 78 3.33 15.31 -6.92
CA ALA A 78 2.69 15.97 -5.79
C ALA A 78 3.20 15.46 -4.43
N LEU A 79 3.81 14.27 -4.37
CA LEU A 79 4.42 13.70 -3.17
C LEU A 79 5.86 14.15 -2.93
N VAL A 80 6.53 14.77 -3.90
CA VAL A 80 7.94 15.22 -3.76
C VAL A 80 8.14 16.18 -2.57
N PRO A 81 7.29 17.20 -2.36
CA PRO A 81 7.43 18.09 -1.21
C PRO A 81 7.29 17.37 0.13
N TRP A 82 6.50 16.29 0.19
CA TRP A 82 6.25 15.51 1.40
C TRP A 82 7.45 14.65 1.79
N ARG A 83 8.25 14.18 0.82
CA ARG A 83 9.51 13.45 1.10
C ARG A 83 10.60 14.29 1.75
N LEU A 84 10.51 15.62 1.59
CA LEU A 84 11.50 16.56 2.13
C LEU A 84 11.09 17.12 3.49
N ARG A 85 9.86 16.88 3.95
CA ARG A 85 9.37 17.31 5.26
C ARG A 85 9.80 16.33 6.35
N VAL A 86 10.02 16.86 7.55
CA VAL A 86 10.31 16.05 8.74
C VAL A 86 9.04 15.36 9.24
N LEU A 87 7.92 16.09 9.30
CA LEU A 87 6.61 15.59 9.69
C LEU A 87 5.51 16.16 8.78
N PRO A 88 4.45 15.38 8.51
CA PRO A 88 4.32 13.94 8.76
C PRO A 88 5.24 13.11 7.84
N ALA A 89 5.73 11.97 8.34
CA ALA A 89 6.42 10.99 7.51
C ALA A 89 5.39 10.23 6.66
N VAL A 90 5.44 10.43 5.33
CA VAL A 90 4.54 9.77 4.37
C VAL A 90 5.17 8.46 3.87
N ILE A 91 4.58 7.33 4.22
CA ILE A 91 5.10 5.98 3.90
C ILE A 91 4.12 5.29 2.95
N ILE A 92 4.63 4.81 1.81
CA ILE A 92 3.82 4.11 0.82
C ILE A 92 3.64 2.64 1.24
N ILE A 93 2.40 2.16 1.27
CA ILE A 93 2.02 0.78 1.60
C ILE A 93 1.29 0.12 0.44
N PRO A 94 1.32 -1.21 0.31
CA PRO A 94 0.57 -1.92 -0.72
C PRO A 94 -0.96 -1.75 -0.56
N SER A 95 -1.69 -1.69 -1.68
CA SER A 95 -3.16 -1.84 -1.71
C SER A 95 -3.58 -3.32 -1.63
N SER A 96 -4.83 -3.61 -1.28
CA SER A 96 -5.38 -4.98 -1.21
C SER A 96 -5.68 -5.63 -2.58
N GLY A 97 -5.46 -4.91 -3.67
CA GLY A 97 -5.74 -5.33 -5.05
C GLY A 97 -4.79 -6.42 -5.60
N LYS A 98 -5.23 -7.08 -6.67
CA LYS A 98 -4.60 -8.27 -7.29
C LYS A 98 -3.56 -7.96 -8.38
N THR A 99 -3.21 -6.70 -8.64
CA THR A 99 -2.19 -6.37 -9.63
C THR A 99 -0.80 -6.56 -9.03
N PRO A 100 0.12 -7.26 -9.72
CA PRO A 100 1.48 -7.42 -9.25
C PRO A 100 2.22 -6.08 -9.37
N TYR A 101 2.13 -5.27 -8.32
CA TYR A 101 3.05 -4.25 -7.83
C TYR A 101 4.06 -3.72 -8.86
N LEU A 102 3.91 -2.46 -9.27
CA LEU A 102 4.85 -1.76 -10.17
C LEU A 102 6.30 -1.86 -9.64
N GLY A 103 6.47 -1.85 -8.31
CA GLY A 103 7.78 -1.97 -7.67
C GLY A 103 8.39 -3.39 -7.60
N ARG A 104 7.60 -4.46 -7.64
CA ARG A 104 8.15 -5.83 -7.45
C ARG A 104 8.86 -6.35 -8.69
N GLY A 105 8.34 -6.03 -9.88
CA GLY A 105 8.97 -6.40 -11.14
C GLY A 105 10.35 -5.77 -11.29
N GLU A 106 10.43 -4.45 -11.12
CA GLU A 106 11.69 -3.70 -11.22
C GLU A 106 12.67 -4.06 -10.11
N LEU A 107 12.20 -4.20 -8.86
CA LEU A 107 13.05 -4.63 -7.74
C LEU A 107 13.59 -6.03 -7.97
N ARG A 108 12.75 -6.98 -8.41
CA ARG A 108 13.19 -8.34 -8.74
C ARG A 108 14.18 -8.33 -9.88
N ALA A 109 13.94 -7.54 -10.93
CA ALA A 109 14.85 -7.41 -12.06
C ALA A 109 16.20 -6.80 -11.64
N ALA A 110 16.19 -5.75 -10.82
CA ALA A 110 17.39 -5.10 -10.31
C ALA A 110 18.21 -6.04 -9.40
N VAL A 111 17.55 -6.73 -8.47
CA VAL A 111 18.19 -7.71 -7.59
C VAL A 111 18.73 -8.91 -8.39
N SER A 112 17.95 -9.42 -9.34
CA SER A 112 18.38 -10.52 -10.21
C SER A 112 19.55 -10.12 -11.10
N LYS A 113 19.56 -8.89 -11.61
CA LYS A 113 20.67 -8.35 -12.40
C LYS A 113 21.94 -8.14 -11.56
N ALA A 114 21.80 -7.71 -10.31
CA ALA A 114 22.93 -7.48 -9.41
C ALA A 114 23.55 -8.77 -8.87
N THR A 115 22.74 -9.81 -8.67
CA THR A 115 23.16 -11.07 -8.02
C THR A 115 23.29 -12.25 -9.00
N GLY A 116 22.77 -12.11 -10.22
CA GLY A 116 22.76 -13.17 -11.25
C GLY A 116 21.72 -14.27 -11.00
N ILE A 117 20.94 -14.16 -9.93
CA ILE A 117 19.93 -15.15 -9.53
C ILE A 117 18.64 -14.48 -9.10
N ASP A 118 17.52 -15.15 -9.35
CA ASP A 118 16.22 -14.65 -8.88
C ASP A 118 16.01 -14.95 -7.40
N LEU A 119 16.50 -14.06 -6.54
CA LEU A 119 16.36 -14.14 -5.08
C LEU A 119 14.94 -13.93 -4.57
N ILE A 120 14.13 -13.14 -5.28
CA ILE A 120 12.78 -12.70 -4.83
C ILE A 120 11.68 -13.63 -5.38
N GLY A 121 12.04 -14.57 -6.25
CA GLY A 121 11.14 -15.56 -6.83
C GLY A 121 10.43 -16.39 -5.77
N GLN A 122 9.12 -16.19 -5.64
CA GLN A 122 8.28 -17.13 -4.90
C GLN A 122 8.35 -18.50 -5.59
N ARG A 123 8.77 -19.53 -4.85
CA ARG A 123 8.47 -20.92 -5.23
C ARG A 123 6.96 -21.14 -5.10
N LYS A 124 6.22 -20.75 -6.14
CA LYS A 124 4.94 -21.40 -6.46
C LYS A 124 5.14 -22.16 -7.76
N LYS A 125 5.60 -23.40 -7.64
CA LYS A 125 5.07 -24.44 -8.52
C LYS A 125 3.60 -24.63 -8.13
N THR A 126 2.77 -24.80 -9.16
CA THR A 126 1.37 -25.24 -9.08
C THR A 126 0.36 -24.13 -8.77
N GLN A 127 0.00 -23.36 -9.80
CA GLN A 127 -1.39 -22.96 -10.07
C GLN A 127 -1.52 -22.44 -11.52
N GLU A 128 -1.04 -23.22 -12.49
CA GLU A 128 -1.36 -23.04 -13.92
C GLU A 128 -1.97 -24.31 -14.56
N GLU A 129 -2.17 -25.41 -13.81
CA GLU A 129 -2.69 -26.68 -14.36
C GLU A 129 -4.11 -27.07 -13.88
N GLN A 130 -4.81 -26.26 -13.07
CA GLN A 130 -6.13 -26.63 -12.54
C GLN A 130 -7.34 -25.93 -13.17
N SER A 131 -7.15 -25.06 -14.16
CA SER A 131 -8.27 -24.43 -14.89
C SER A 131 -8.57 -25.07 -16.25
N ALA A 132 -7.93 -26.21 -16.59
CA ALA A 132 -8.07 -26.83 -17.91
C ALA A 132 -8.40 -28.34 -17.90
N ASN A 133 -8.65 -28.98 -16.75
CA ASN A 133 -8.88 -30.43 -16.67
C ASN A 133 -10.15 -30.81 -15.88
N ALA A 134 -11.27 -30.15 -16.17
CA ALA A 134 -12.58 -30.54 -15.66
C ALA A 134 -13.64 -30.52 -16.76
N GLU A 135 -13.42 -31.26 -17.84
CA GLU A 135 -14.48 -31.78 -18.69
C GLU A 135 -14.00 -33.06 -19.42
N SER A 136 -14.84 -34.09 -19.39
CA SER A 136 -14.75 -35.44 -20.01
C SER A 136 -13.70 -36.43 -19.45
N ASP A 137 -14.12 -37.30 -18.52
CA ASP A 137 -14.35 -38.75 -18.81
C ASP A 137 -14.52 -39.57 -17.51
N SER A 138 -15.78 -39.91 -17.21
CA SER A 138 -16.10 -41.16 -16.53
C SER A 138 -17.48 -41.61 -17.00
N GLU A 139 -17.54 -42.14 -18.21
CA GLU A 139 -18.61 -43.06 -18.59
C GLU A 139 -18.38 -44.41 -17.91
N GLU A 140 -19.48 -44.96 -17.40
CA GLU A 140 -19.78 -46.37 -17.12
C GLU A 140 -18.96 -47.15 -16.07
N SER A 141 -19.61 -47.43 -14.93
CA SER A 141 -19.97 -48.82 -14.51
C SER A 141 -20.62 -48.83 -13.12
N ASP A 142 -21.96 -48.94 -13.08
CA ASP A 142 -22.70 -49.99 -12.34
C ASP A 142 -24.18 -49.62 -12.26
N MET A 143 -24.95 -50.05 -13.26
CA MET A 143 -26.39 -50.22 -13.14
C MET A 143 -26.67 -51.72 -13.00
N CYS A 144 -26.51 -52.23 -11.78
CA CYS A 144 -27.09 -53.52 -11.38
C CYS A 144 -28.33 -53.25 -10.55
N LEU A 145 -29.51 -53.23 -11.20
CA LEU A 145 -30.82 -53.55 -10.61
C LEU A 145 -31.91 -53.45 -11.70
N THR A 146 -32.19 -54.57 -12.37
CA THR A 146 -33.51 -55.24 -12.51
C THR A 146 -33.34 -56.43 -13.46
#